data_AF-A0A9E3X2P9-F1
#
_entry.id   AF-A0A9E3X2P9-F1
#
_cell.length_a   1.000
_cell.length_b   1.000
_cell.length_c   1.000
_cell.angle_alpha   90.00
_cell.angle_beta   90.00
_cell.angle_gamma   90.00
#
_symmetry.space_group_name_H-M   'P 1'
#
loop_
_entity.id
_entity.type
_entity.pdbx_description
1 polymer ?
#
loop_
_entity_poly.entity_id
_entity_poly.type
_entity_poly.pdbx_seq_one_letter_code
_entity_poly.pdbx_strand_id
1 'polypeptide(L)' 'MPLLFDMPFEKLHTYEGTNPRPADFDEYWDRGLAEMNALDPQIEIVPAEFQTPFARCSHLYFTGVGGARIHAK' A
#
# COMPACT_ATOMS: atom_id res chain seq x y z
N MET A 1 2.15 26.07 -20.07
CA MET A 1 2.20 26.46 -18.64
C MET A 1 3.57 26.05 -18.13
N PRO A 2 4.44 26.95 -17.65
CA PRO A 2 5.75 26.52 -17.15
C PRO A 2 5.56 25.73 -15.84
N LEU A 3 6.29 24.61 -15.71
CA LEU A 3 6.29 23.68 -14.57
C LEU A 3 6.99 24.30 -13.34
N LEU A 4 6.44 25.38 -12.79
CA LEU A 4 7.01 26.15 -11.65
C LEU A 4 6.23 25.97 -10.34
N PHE A 5 5.63 24.79 -10.12
CA PHE A 5 4.84 24.51 -8.91
C PHE A 5 5.63 23.79 -7.80
N ASP A 6 6.85 23.35 -8.09
CA ASP A 6 7.69 22.61 -7.15
C ASP A 6 8.98 23.37 -6.81
N MET A 7 9.70 22.88 -5.80
CA MET A 7 11.02 23.36 -5.47
C MET A 7 12.01 23.09 -6.61
N PRO A 8 13.00 23.97 -6.82
CA PRO A 8 14.13 23.67 -7.70
C PRO A 8 14.81 22.35 -7.33
N PHE A 9 15.30 21.61 -8.32
CA PHE A 9 15.97 20.30 -8.14
C PHE A 9 17.04 20.31 -7.03
N GLU A 10 17.90 21.34 -7.02
CA GLU A 10 18.94 21.50 -5.99
C GLU A 10 18.39 21.57 -4.55
N LYS A 11 17.18 22.12 -4.39
CA LYS A 11 16.51 22.19 -3.08
C LYS A 11 15.80 20.89 -2.70
N LEU A 12 15.43 20.06 -3.67
CA LEU A 12 14.83 18.75 -3.40
C LEU A 12 15.84 17.79 -2.76
N HIS A 13 17.14 17.93 -3.07
CA HIS A 13 18.19 17.10 -2.47
C HIS A 13 18.29 17.22 -0.95
N THR A 14 17.93 18.37 -0.40
CA THR A 14 18.05 18.67 1.03
C THR A 14 16.70 18.91 1.70
N TYR A 15 15.60 18.54 1.04
CA TYR A 15 14.27 18.73 1.59
C TYR A 15 13.91 17.65 2.62
N GLU A 16 13.67 18.07 3.86
CA GLU A 16 13.41 17.17 5.00
C GLU A 16 11.91 16.96 5.30
N GLY A 17 11.02 17.57 4.51
CA GLY A 17 9.59 17.66 4.83
C GLY A 17 9.25 18.89 5.67
N THR A 18 7.95 19.16 5.82
CA THR A 18 7.45 20.35 6.53
C THR A 18 6.56 19.98 7.73
N ASN A 19 5.95 18.80 7.70
CA ASN A 19 4.96 18.43 8.70
C ASN A 19 5.62 17.80 9.92
N PRO A 20 5.30 18.27 11.15
CA PRO A 20 5.75 17.60 12.36
C PRO A 20 5.11 16.21 12.45
N ARG A 21 5.86 15.26 13.02
CA ARG A 21 5.32 13.92 13.32
C ARG A 21 4.23 14.05 14.41
N PRO A 22 3.02 13.49 14.21
CA PRO A 22 1.99 13.45 15.24
C PRO A 22 2.48 12.78 16.53
N ALA A 23 1.95 13.19 17.69
CA ALA A 23 2.35 12.65 18.98
C ALA A 23 1.93 11.19 19.17
N ASP A 24 0.86 10.76 18.50
CA ASP A 24 0.29 9.41 18.54
C ASP A 24 0.72 8.54 17.34
N PHE A 25 1.74 8.96 16.59
CA PHE A 25 2.15 8.29 15.36
C PHE A 25 2.38 6.78 15.54
N ASP A 26 3.14 6.41 16.57
CA ASP A 26 3.47 5.01 16.83
C ASP A 26 2.21 4.22 17.28
N GLU A 27 1.40 4.79 18.17
CA GLU A 27 0.15 4.17 18.64
C GLU A 27 -0.86 3.96 17.49
N TYR A 28 -0.99 4.93 16.59
CA TYR A 28 -1.87 4.82 15.43
C TYR A 28 -1.52 3.59 14.57
N TRP A 29 -0.23 3.40 14.28
CA TRP A 29 0.24 2.27 13.48
C TRP A 29 0.12 0.94 14.22
N ASP A 30 0.42 0.91 15.53
CA ASP A 30 0.25 -0.29 16.35
C ASP A 30 -1.21 -0.77 16.35
N ARG A 31 -2.18 0.14 16.47
CA ARG A 31 -3.61 -0.19 16.37
C ARG A 31 -3.97 -0.76 14.99
N GLY A 32 -3.49 -0.15 13.91
CA GLY A 32 -3.75 -0.63 12.56
C GLY A 32 -3.15 -2.01 12.27
N LEU A 33 -1.94 -2.28 12.76
CA LEU A 33 -1.30 -3.59 12.66
C LEU A 33 -2.03 -4.64 13.50
N ALA A 34 -2.48 -4.29 14.70
CA ALA A 34 -3.26 -5.19 15.54
C ALA A 34 -4.60 -5.57 14.87
N GLU A 35 -5.31 -4.59 14.27
CA GLU A 35 -6.53 -4.85 13.49
C GLU A 35 -6.27 -5.81 12.33
N MET A 36 -5.22 -5.54 11.53
CA MET A 36 -4.83 -6.39 10.41
C MET A 36 -4.51 -7.82 10.85
N ASN A 37 -3.76 -7.99 11.94
CA ASN A 37 -3.35 -9.31 12.44
C ASN A 37 -4.50 -10.13 13.05
N ALA A 38 -5.55 -9.46 13.53
CA ALA A 38 -6.72 -10.12 14.10
C ALA A 38 -7.71 -10.64 13.03
N LEU A 39 -7.56 -10.19 11.78
CA LEU A 39 -8.44 -10.54 10.67
C LEU A 39 -8.03 -11.86 10.03
N ASP A 40 -9.01 -12.70 9.68
CA ASP A 40 -8.79 -13.82 8.77
C ASP A 40 -8.75 -13.30 7.32
N PRO A 41 -7.60 -13.39 6.62
CA PRO A 41 -7.47 -12.87 5.27
C PRO A 41 -8.25 -13.68 4.22
N GLN A 42 -8.77 -14.87 4.54
CA GLN A 42 -9.55 -15.71 3.62
C GLN A 42 -8.91 -15.79 2.22
N ILE A 43 -7.62 -16.12 2.16
CA ILE A 43 -6.83 -16.01 0.94
C ILE A 43 -7.36 -16.97 -0.14
N GLU A 44 -7.58 -16.46 -1.34
CA GLU A 44 -7.91 -17.26 -2.52
C GLU A 44 -6.94 -16.94 -3.65
N ILE A 45 -6.35 -17.99 -4.23
CA ILE A 45 -5.47 -17.89 -5.39
C ILE A 45 -6.06 -18.73 -6.50
N VAL A 46 -6.60 -18.08 -7.53
CA VAL A 46 -7.25 -18.73 -8.67
C VAL A 46 -6.50 -18.46 -9.96
N PRO A 47 -6.42 -19.40 -10.92
CA PRO A 47 -5.76 -19.15 -12.19
C PRO A 47 -6.34 -17.93 -12.91
N ALA A 48 -5.46 -17.07 -13.45
CA ALA A 48 -5.88 -15.97 -14.30
C ALA A 48 -6.20 -16.46 -15.72
N GLU A 49 -7.05 -15.73 -16.43
CA GLU A 49 -7.41 -16.05 -17.83
C GLU A 49 -6.17 -16.01 -18.75
N PHE A 50 -5.29 -15.05 -18.51
CA PHE A 50 -3.99 -14.94 -19.17
C PHE A 50 -2.99 -15.90 -18.53
N GLN A 51 -2.18 -16.57 -19.34
CA GLN A 51 -1.09 -17.44 -18.89
C GLN A 51 0.14 -17.24 -19.78
N THR A 52 1.32 -17.53 -19.24
CA THR A 52 2.58 -17.55 -20.01
C THR A 52 3.29 -18.89 -19.88
N PRO A 53 4.19 -19.23 -20.82
CA PRO A 53 4.94 -20.49 -20.74
C PRO A 53 5.95 -20.56 -19.59
N PHE A 54 6.31 -19.41 -19.01
CA PHE A 54 7.41 -19.28 -18.05
C PHE A 54 6.96 -18.86 -16.64
N ALA A 55 5.68 -18.55 -16.45
CA ALA A 55 5.16 -18.16 -15.15
C ALA A 55 3.69 -18.59 -14.98
N ARG A 56 3.31 -18.85 -13.72
CA ARG A 56 1.91 -19.04 -13.34
C ARG A 56 1.28 -17.68 -13.10
N CYS A 57 0.22 -17.37 -13.86
CA CYS A 57 -0.58 -16.18 -13.64
C CYS A 57 -1.80 -16.53 -12.80
N SER A 58 -2.10 -15.76 -11.76
CA SER A 58 -3.22 -16.03 -10.86
C SER A 58 -3.82 -14.73 -10.34
N HIS A 59 -5.13 -14.71 -10.14
CA HIS A 59 -5.78 -13.69 -9.33
C HIS A 59 -5.59 -14.04 -7.85
N LEU A 60 -5.20 -13.05 -7.06
CA LEU A 60 -5.14 -13.13 -5.61
C LEU A 60 -6.31 -12.33 -5.03
N TYR A 61 -7.08 -12.96 -4.16
CA TYR A 61 -8.07 -12.30 -3.33
C TYR A 61 -7.73 -12.49 -1.85
N PHE A 62 -7.86 -11.44 -1.06
CA PHE A 62 -7.73 -11.50 0.40
C PHE A 62 -8.61 -10.43 1.06
N THR A 63 -8.96 -10.63 2.31
CA THR A 63 -9.73 -9.68 3.12
C THR A 63 -8.74 -8.74 3.82
N GLY A 64 -8.88 -7.44 3.62
CA GLY A 64 -8.08 -6.39 4.25
C GLY A 64 -8.78 -5.73 5.44
N VAL A 65 -8.04 -4.82 6.09
CA VAL A 65 -8.52 -3.93 7.18
C VAL A 65 -9.89 -3.32 6.82
N GLY A 66 -10.79 -3.25 7.79
CA GLY A 66 -12.20 -2.87 7.55
C GLY A 66 -13.06 -3.92 6.83
N GLY A 67 -12.56 -5.15 6.63
CA GLY A 67 -13.31 -6.27 6.03
C GLY A 67 -13.45 -6.22 4.51
N ALA A 68 -12.72 -5.32 3.84
CA ALA A 68 -12.79 -5.16 2.38
C ALA A 68 -12.17 -6.36 1.65
N ARG A 69 -12.82 -6.85 0.58
CA ARG A 69 -12.26 -7.88 -0.29
C ARG A 69 -11.35 -7.26 -1.35
N ILE A 70 -10.04 -7.49 -1.23
CA ILE A 70 -9.00 -6.95 -2.11
C ILE A 70 -8.72 -7.94 -3.24
N HIS A 71 -8.47 -7.42 -4.44
CA HIS A 71 -8.14 -8.20 -5.64
C HIS A 71 -6.85 -7.69 -6.29
N ALA A 72 -5.92 -8.60 -6.56
CA ALA A 72 -4.76 -8.37 -7.43
C ALA A 72 -4.83 -9.29 -8.65
N LYS A 73 -4.60 -8.73 -9.85
CA LYS A 73 -4.68 -9.41 -11.16
C LYS A 73 -3.38 -9.27 -11.93
#